data_AF-A0A4Y2PFY3-F1
#
_entry.id   AF-A0A4Y2PFY3-F1
#
_cell.length_a   1.000
_cell.length_b   1.000
_cell.length_c   1.000
_cell.angle_alpha   90.00
_cell.angle_beta   90.00
_cell.angle_gamma   90.00
#
_symmetry.space_group_name_H-M   'P 1'
#
loop_
_entity.id
_entity.type
_entity.pdbx_description
1 polymer ?
#
loop_
_entity_poly.entity_id
_entity_poly.type
_entity_poly.pdbx_seq_one_letter_code
_entity_poly.pdbx_strand_id
1 'polypeptide(L)'
;MFVPRSRNRVLNWKLWKSERNVLVSYDNPTRAAFFPDAFWPSIPRAWGNKQTADELKAYFREFFENPAPQGLWASMAEITPNARSILLHPESGLRVLAEEVNKNVTRWFRDLYWQKANVVATDYFLGNDIIEVAIRTNRIKGICPESAWAGITP
;
A
#
# COMPACT_ATOMS: atom_id res chain seq x y z
N MET A 1 -17.81 -1.07 16.37
CA MET A 1 -17.27 -1.04 14.99
C MET A 1 -17.69 0.28 14.33
N PHE A 2 -16.75 1.15 13.92
CA PHE A 2 -17.12 2.38 13.20
C PHE A 2 -17.06 2.01 11.74
N VAL A 3 -18.21 2.03 11.09
CA VAL A 3 -18.30 1.67 9.69
C VAL A 3 -18.62 2.94 8.93
N PRO A 4 -17.66 3.48 8.17
CA PRO A 4 -17.93 4.69 7.42
C PRO A 4 -18.58 4.34 6.09
N ARG A 5 -19.58 5.15 5.77
CA ARG A 5 -20.43 5.03 4.58
C ARG A 5 -19.83 5.64 3.31
N SER A 6 -18.55 6.05 3.32
CA SER A 6 -17.95 6.84 2.22
C SER A 6 -16.45 6.59 2.02
N ARG A 7 -16.05 6.47 0.75
CA ARG A 7 -14.64 6.38 0.30
C ARG A 7 -13.83 7.67 0.56
N ASN A 8 -14.50 8.78 0.86
CA ASN A 8 -13.87 10.10 1.03
C ASN A 8 -13.40 10.39 2.46
N ARG A 9 -13.42 9.42 3.38
CA ARG A 9 -12.81 9.62 4.71
C ARG A 9 -11.34 9.24 4.72
N VAL A 10 -10.52 10.24 5.04
CA VAL A 10 -9.09 10.14 5.25
C VAL A 10 -8.82 9.50 6.62
N LEU A 11 -7.75 8.69 6.73
CA LEU A 11 -7.23 8.24 8.02
C LEU A 11 -6.73 9.47 8.79
N ASN A 12 -7.53 9.98 9.73
CA ASN A 12 -7.21 11.21 10.47
C ASN A 12 -7.35 11.02 11.99
N TRP A 13 -6.93 12.04 12.74
CA TRP A 13 -6.96 12.06 14.21
C TRP A 13 -8.33 11.72 14.84
N LYS A 14 -9.44 11.91 14.11
CA LYS A 14 -10.79 11.57 14.62
C LYS A 14 -10.97 10.06 14.75
N LEU A 15 -10.33 9.24 13.90
CA LEU A 15 -10.33 7.78 14.05
C LEU A 15 -9.54 7.38 15.29
N TRP A 16 -8.36 7.95 15.49
CA TRP A 16 -7.54 7.69 16.68
C TRP A 16 -8.24 8.10 17.97
N LYS A 17 -8.91 9.26 17.99
CA LYS A 17 -9.73 9.72 19.14
C LYS A 17 -10.94 8.82 19.43
N SER A 18 -11.38 8.02 18.45
CA SER A 18 -12.50 7.09 18.66
C SER A 18 -12.11 5.80 19.38
N GLU A 19 -10.83 5.63 19.74
CA GLU A 19 -10.26 4.43 20.38
C GLU A 19 -10.52 3.13 19.61
N ARG A 20 -10.73 3.25 18.29
CA ARG A 20 -10.95 2.12 17.38
C ARG A 20 -9.71 1.96 16.52
N ASN A 21 -9.04 0.83 16.69
CA ASN A 21 -7.72 0.58 16.09
C ASN A 21 -7.78 -0.37 14.89
N VAL A 22 -8.96 -0.84 14.49
CA VAL A 22 -9.12 -1.86 13.44
C VAL A 22 -10.06 -1.35 12.35
N LEU A 23 -9.54 -1.30 11.13
CA LEU A 23 -10.29 -1.05 9.91
C LEU A 23 -10.38 -2.38 9.14
N VAL A 24 -11.61 -2.84 8.88
CA VAL A 24 -11.86 -4.04 8.08
C VAL A 24 -12.53 -3.61 6.79
N SER A 25 -11.79 -3.68 5.68
CA SER A 25 -12.35 -3.57 4.32
C SER A 25 -12.44 -4.96 3.70
N TYR A 26 -13.35 -5.14 2.74
CA TYR A 26 -13.48 -6.39 2.01
C TYR A 26 -14.08 -6.13 0.64
N ASP A 27 -13.46 -6.72 -0.38
CA ASP A 27 -13.78 -6.50 -1.77
C ASP A 27 -14.73 -7.59 -2.26
N ASN A 28 -16.01 -7.48 -1.87
CA ASN A 28 -17.06 -8.41 -2.30
C ASN A 28 -18.36 -7.64 -2.58
N PRO A 29 -18.84 -7.62 -3.84
CA PRO A 29 -20.03 -6.86 -4.23
C PRO A 29 -21.30 -7.28 -3.49
N THR A 30 -21.52 -8.58 -3.33
CA THR A 30 -22.68 -9.15 -2.62
C THR A 30 -22.69 -8.66 -1.18
N ARG A 31 -21.55 -8.76 -0.50
CA ARG A 31 -21.41 -8.34 0.89
C ARG A 31 -21.50 -6.82 1.04
N ALA A 32 -21.01 -6.05 0.08
CA ALA A 32 -21.18 -4.59 0.06
C ALA A 32 -22.66 -4.19 -0.07
N ALA A 33 -23.45 -4.95 -0.83
CA ALA A 33 -24.88 -4.73 -0.98
C ALA A 33 -25.67 -5.08 0.30
N PHE A 34 -25.36 -6.20 0.95
CA PHE A 34 -26.12 -6.68 2.11
C PHE A 34 -25.64 -6.14 3.46
N PHE A 35 -24.37 -5.72 3.58
CA PHE A 35 -23.78 -5.25 4.83
C PHE A 35 -22.97 -3.94 4.68
N PRO A 36 -23.56 -2.87 4.10
CA PRO A 36 -22.84 -1.62 3.83
C PRO A 36 -22.35 -0.92 5.11
N ASP A 37 -23.04 -1.14 6.22
CA ASP A 37 -22.78 -0.55 7.54
C ASP A 37 -22.00 -1.47 8.49
N ALA A 38 -21.53 -2.63 8.02
CA ALA A 38 -20.70 -3.53 8.83
C ALA A 38 -19.19 -3.40 8.54
N PHE A 39 -18.77 -2.82 7.41
CA PHE A 39 -17.36 -2.79 7.04
C PHE A 39 -16.96 -1.58 6.21
N TRP A 40 -15.67 -1.25 6.24
CA TRP A 40 -15.14 -0.19 5.40
C TRP A 40 -15.31 -0.55 3.91
N PRO A 41 -15.58 0.43 3.03
CA PRO A 41 -15.63 0.20 1.59
C PRO A 41 -14.37 -0.49 1.04
N SER A 42 -14.51 -1.16 -0.10
CA SER A 42 -13.34 -1.71 -0.82
C SER A 42 -12.30 -0.62 -1.07
N ILE A 43 -11.03 -0.97 -0.84
CA ILE A 43 -9.86 -0.10 -0.99
C ILE A 43 -9.22 -0.44 -2.33
N PRO A 44 -9.08 0.53 -3.27
CA PRO A 44 -8.35 0.32 -4.51
C PRO A 44 -6.93 -0.18 -4.25
N ARG A 45 -6.50 -1.17 -5.04
CA ARG A 45 -5.19 -1.80 -4.93
C ARG A 45 -4.38 -1.52 -6.20
N ALA A 46 -3.21 -0.93 -6.05
CA ALA A 46 -2.20 -0.86 -7.10
C ALA A 46 -1.43 -2.19 -7.10
N TRP A 47 -2.01 -3.20 -7.76
CA TRP A 47 -1.44 -4.54 -7.86
C TRP A 47 -1.02 -4.84 -9.30
N GLY A 48 0.30 -4.85 -9.53
CA GLY A 48 0.86 -5.04 -10.87
C GLY A 48 0.90 -6.49 -11.36
N ASN A 49 0.74 -7.47 -10.45
CA ASN A 49 0.91 -8.90 -10.71
C ASN A 49 2.22 -9.21 -11.47
N LYS A 50 3.34 -8.70 -10.95
CA LYS A 50 4.66 -8.75 -11.60
C LYS A 50 5.53 -9.85 -11.01
N GLN A 51 6.41 -10.44 -11.82
CA GLN A 51 7.24 -11.57 -11.42
C GLN A 51 8.64 -11.14 -10.99
N THR A 52 9.07 -9.93 -11.35
CA THR A 52 10.40 -9.39 -11.05
C THR A 52 10.32 -8.02 -10.39
N ALA A 53 11.37 -7.65 -9.66
CA ALA A 53 11.48 -6.32 -9.04
C ALA A 53 11.46 -5.19 -10.09
N ASP A 54 12.09 -5.37 -11.25
CA ASP A 54 12.16 -4.34 -12.29
C ASP A 54 10.81 -4.08 -12.94
N GLU A 55 10.04 -5.14 -13.23
CA GLU A 55 8.68 -5.00 -13.72
C GLU A 55 7.76 -4.32 -12.70
N LEU A 56 7.92 -4.65 -11.42
CA LEU A 56 7.17 -4.00 -10.35
C LEU A 56 7.53 -2.52 -10.23
N LYS A 57 8.81 -2.17 -10.38
CA LYS A 57 9.26 -0.77 -10.40
C LYS A 57 8.69 0.00 -11.59
N ALA A 58 8.68 -0.61 -12.77
CA ALA A 58 8.11 -0.02 -13.98
C ALA A 58 6.61 0.24 -13.81
N TYR A 59 5.88 -0.73 -13.25
CA TYR A 59 4.47 -0.57 -12.88
C TYR A 59 4.25 0.57 -11.90
N PHE A 60 5.03 0.66 -10.83
CA PHE A 60 4.88 1.75 -9.86
C PHE A 60 5.22 3.11 -10.46
N ARG A 61 6.23 3.22 -11.33
CA ARG A 61 6.50 4.46 -12.04
C ARG A 61 5.27 4.95 -12.80
N GLU A 62 4.66 4.08 -13.61
CA GLU A 62 3.45 4.41 -14.36
C GLU A 62 2.27 4.75 -13.42
N PHE A 63 2.08 3.97 -12.36
CA PHE A 63 1.00 4.21 -11.40
C PHE A 63 1.14 5.57 -10.69
N PHE A 64 2.35 5.94 -10.26
CA PHE A 64 2.62 7.17 -9.51
C PHE A 64 2.77 8.42 -10.40
N GLU A 65 2.94 8.26 -11.71
CA GLU A 65 2.86 9.35 -12.70
C GLU A 65 1.41 9.78 -12.95
N ASN A 66 0.45 8.89 -12.72
CA ASN A 66 -0.97 9.20 -12.81
C ASN A 66 -1.53 9.77 -11.49
N PRO A 67 -2.63 10.54 -11.53
CA PRO A 67 -3.31 10.98 -10.32
C PRO A 67 -3.70 9.78 -9.44
N ALA A 68 -3.31 9.82 -8.17
CA ALA A 68 -3.63 8.77 -7.22
C ALA A 68 -5.17 8.62 -7.06
N PRO A 69 -5.67 7.41 -6.76
CA PRO A 69 -7.08 7.22 -6.45
C PRO A 69 -7.54 8.15 -5.32
N GLN A 70 -8.74 8.71 -5.44
CA GLN A 70 -9.33 9.50 -4.37
C GLN A 70 -9.54 8.64 -3.11
N GLY A 71 -9.07 9.13 -1.96
CA GLY A 71 -9.22 8.46 -0.67
C GLY A 71 -8.12 7.44 -0.36
N LEU A 72 -8.49 6.42 0.43
CA LEU A 72 -7.57 5.37 0.86
C LEU A 72 -7.33 4.37 -0.28
N TRP A 73 -6.07 4.03 -0.54
CA TRP A 73 -5.65 3.03 -1.52
C TRP A 73 -4.35 2.37 -1.07
N ALA A 74 -4.04 1.18 -1.61
CA ALA A 74 -2.86 0.41 -1.22
C ALA A 74 -1.96 0.06 -2.40
N SER A 75 -0.66 0.32 -2.28
CA SER A 75 0.39 -0.28 -3.10
C SER A 75 0.63 -1.70 -2.63
N MET A 76 0.41 -2.68 -3.52
CA MET A 76 0.79 -4.06 -3.29
C MET A 76 2.24 -4.23 -3.75
N ALA A 77 3.18 -4.10 -2.82
CA ALA A 77 4.62 -4.04 -3.08
C ALA A 77 5.29 -5.41 -2.94
N GLU A 78 4.58 -6.45 -3.34
CA GLU A 78 5.06 -7.81 -3.50
C GLU A 78 5.15 -8.22 -4.98
N ILE A 79 6.06 -9.15 -5.30
CA ILE A 79 6.08 -9.85 -6.60
C ILE A 79 5.29 -11.14 -6.48
N THR A 80 4.58 -11.51 -7.54
CA THR A 80 3.68 -12.67 -7.57
C THR A 80 4.26 -13.75 -8.48
N PRO A 81 4.40 -14.99 -7.98
CA PRO A 81 4.84 -16.09 -8.83
C PRO A 81 3.77 -16.39 -9.88
N ASN A 82 4.18 -16.71 -11.10
CA ASN A 82 3.24 -17.18 -12.13
C ASN A 82 3.06 -18.71 -12.04
N ALA A 83 1.98 -19.24 -12.63
CA ALA A 83 1.69 -20.68 -12.57
C ALA A 83 2.87 -21.55 -13.04
N ARG A 84 3.65 -21.06 -14.02
CA ARG A 84 4.83 -21.76 -14.55
C ARG A 84 5.99 -21.76 -13.56
N SER A 85 6.22 -20.67 -12.82
CA SER A 85 7.28 -20.58 -11.80
C SER A 85 6.96 -21.42 -10.57
N ILE A 86 5.69 -21.51 -10.18
CA ILE A 86 5.23 -22.40 -9.10
C ILE A 86 5.47 -23.87 -9.47
N LEU A 87 5.21 -24.25 -10.74
CA LEU A 87 5.41 -25.61 -11.22
C LEU A 87 6.89 -26.00 -11.38
N LEU A 88 7.75 -25.05 -11.80
CA LEU A 88 9.17 -25.31 -12.03
C LEU A 88 10.03 -25.20 -10.78
N HIS A 89 9.61 -24.38 -9.81
CA HIS A 89 10.34 -24.15 -8.57
C HIS A 89 9.42 -24.22 -7.35
N PRO A 90 8.82 -25.40 -7.06
CA PRO A 90 7.87 -25.56 -5.96
C PRO A 90 8.49 -25.28 -4.58
N GLU A 91 9.81 -25.38 -4.46
CA GLU A 91 10.60 -24.98 -3.28
C GLU A 91 10.78 -23.46 -3.11
N SER A 92 10.48 -22.66 -4.13
CA SER A 92 10.54 -21.19 -4.07
C SER A 92 9.30 -20.64 -3.38
N GLY A 93 9.33 -20.62 -2.05
CA GLY A 93 8.27 -20.00 -1.26
C GLY A 93 8.20 -18.48 -1.44
N LEU A 94 7.07 -17.88 -1.04
CA LEU A 94 6.88 -16.41 -1.02
C LEU A 94 8.00 -15.66 -0.27
N ARG A 95 8.70 -16.34 0.66
CA ARG A 95 9.86 -15.77 1.36
C ARG A 95 10.99 -15.37 0.41
N VAL A 96 11.32 -16.22 -0.57
CA VAL A 96 12.41 -15.96 -1.54
C VAL A 96 12.05 -14.76 -2.40
N LEU A 97 10.80 -14.70 -2.86
CA LEU A 97 10.27 -13.58 -3.64
C LEU A 97 10.29 -12.27 -2.84
N ALA A 98 9.91 -12.33 -1.57
CA ALA A 98 9.98 -11.17 -0.68
C ALA A 98 11.43 -10.71 -0.49
N GLU A 99 12.38 -11.63 -0.27
CA GLU A 99 13.80 -11.29 -0.13
C GLU A 99 14.38 -10.61 -1.39
N GLU A 100 13.93 -11.03 -2.58
CA GLU A 100 14.35 -10.43 -3.85
C GLU A 100 13.93 -8.94 -3.96
N VAL A 101 12.72 -8.61 -3.51
CA VAL A 101 12.12 -7.29 -3.74
C VAL A 101 12.19 -6.34 -2.53
N ASN A 102 12.29 -6.85 -1.30
CA ASN A 102 12.12 -6.09 -0.07
C ASN A 102 13.09 -4.90 0.11
N LYS A 103 14.38 -5.10 -0.22
CA LYS A 103 15.39 -4.02 -0.17
C LYS A 103 15.09 -2.93 -1.20
N ASN A 104 14.51 -3.31 -2.33
CA ASN A 104 14.16 -2.37 -3.39
C ASN A 104 12.92 -1.57 -3.00
N VAL A 105 11.90 -2.23 -2.46
CA VAL A 105 10.68 -1.60 -1.92
C VAL A 105 11.01 -0.54 -0.89
N THR A 106 11.89 -0.85 0.08
CA THR A 106 12.37 0.12 1.06
C THR A 106 12.92 1.38 0.38
N ARG A 107 13.82 1.21 -0.59
CA ARG A 107 14.45 2.32 -1.32
C ARG A 107 13.42 3.12 -2.13
N TRP A 108 12.55 2.46 -2.87
CA TRP A 108 11.56 3.15 -3.70
C TRP A 108 10.59 3.98 -2.88
N PHE A 109 10.06 3.42 -1.77
CA PHE A 109 9.12 4.16 -0.94
C PHE A 109 9.77 5.24 -0.10
N ARG A 110 11.04 5.09 0.28
CA ARG A 110 11.79 6.13 0.98
C ARG A 110 12.19 7.29 0.05
N ASP A 111 12.69 6.95 -1.13
CA ASP A 111 13.39 7.91 -1.99
C ASP A 111 12.48 8.48 -3.09
N LEU A 112 11.55 7.68 -3.63
CA LEU A 112 10.77 8.06 -4.82
C LEU A 112 9.29 8.33 -4.52
N TYR A 113 8.67 7.47 -3.71
CA TYR A 113 7.20 7.42 -3.61
C TYR A 113 6.63 7.92 -2.29
N TRP A 114 7.46 8.32 -1.32
CA TRP A 114 7.01 8.69 0.03
C TRP A 114 5.94 9.79 0.05
N GLN A 115 6.00 10.75 -0.87
CA GLN A 115 5.06 11.87 -0.94
C GLN A 115 3.68 11.41 -1.38
N LYS A 116 3.63 10.53 -2.37
CA LYS A 116 2.41 10.08 -3.05
C LYS A 116 1.79 8.83 -2.45
N ALA A 117 2.58 8.00 -1.75
CA ALA A 117 2.12 6.74 -1.17
C ALA A 117 1.11 6.93 -0.04
N ASN A 118 0.18 5.98 0.08
CA ASN A 118 -0.87 5.95 1.11
C ASN A 118 -0.70 4.72 2.02
N VAL A 119 -1.17 3.54 1.60
CA VAL A 119 -0.88 2.26 2.27
C VAL A 119 0.14 1.49 1.44
N VAL A 120 1.14 0.90 2.09
CA VAL A 120 2.12 0.02 1.45
C VAL A 120 2.00 -1.36 2.07
N ALA A 121 1.57 -2.33 1.27
CA ALA A 121 1.49 -3.73 1.65
C ALA A 121 2.75 -4.45 1.18
N THR A 122 3.35 -5.26 2.04
CA THR A 122 4.57 -6.03 1.74
C THR A 122 4.49 -7.41 2.39
N ASP A 123 5.14 -8.39 1.80
CA ASP A 123 5.36 -9.69 2.43
C ASP A 123 6.57 -9.68 3.37
N TYR A 124 6.45 -10.33 4.53
CA TYR A 124 7.50 -10.48 5.53
C TYR A 124 8.18 -9.15 5.93
N PHE A 125 7.47 -8.28 6.64
CA PHE A 125 7.93 -6.93 7.00
C PHE A 125 9.31 -6.86 7.67
N LEU A 126 9.78 -7.92 8.34
CA LEU A 126 11.14 -7.97 8.91
C LEU A 126 12.26 -7.96 7.86
N GLY A 127 11.95 -8.24 6.59
CA GLY A 127 12.90 -8.20 5.48
C GLY A 127 13.05 -6.82 4.84
N ASN A 128 12.23 -5.84 5.24
CA ASN A 128 12.24 -4.47 4.72
C ASN A 128 12.15 -3.45 5.87
N ASP A 129 12.23 -2.16 5.55
CA ASP A 129 12.17 -1.06 6.54
C ASP A 129 10.94 -0.16 6.34
N ILE A 130 9.86 -0.71 5.76
CA ILE A 130 8.67 0.09 5.40
C ILE A 130 7.95 0.66 6.63
N ILE A 131 8.05 0.00 7.79
CA ILE A 131 7.49 0.52 9.04
C ILE A 131 8.16 1.84 9.43
N GLU A 132 9.49 1.88 9.47
CA GLU A 132 10.24 3.09 9.83
C GLU A 132 10.08 4.19 8.77
N VAL A 133 10.12 3.81 7.48
CA VAL A 133 9.83 4.74 6.38
C VAL A 133 8.46 5.38 6.55
N ALA A 134 7.41 4.59 6.85
CA ALA A 134 6.07 5.11 7.07
C ALA A 134 5.99 6.05 8.28
N ILE A 135 6.63 5.72 9.41
CA ILE A 135 6.67 6.59 10.60
C ILE A 135 7.35 7.92 10.25
N ARG A 136 8.53 7.87 9.64
CA ARG A 136 9.31 9.06 9.27
C ARG A 136 8.55 9.94 8.28
N THR A 137 7.97 9.34 7.23
CA THR A 137 7.16 10.04 6.24
C THR A 137 5.96 10.74 6.87
N ASN A 138 5.23 10.06 7.77
CA ASN A 138 4.08 10.68 8.44
C ASN A 138 4.49 11.80 9.39
N ARG A 139 5.65 11.71 10.06
CA ARG A 139 6.21 12.82 10.85
C ARG A 139 6.50 14.03 9.97
N ILE A 140 7.15 13.84 8.81
CA ILE A 140 7.43 14.93 7.86
C ILE A 140 6.12 15.57 7.39
N LYS A 141 5.15 14.77 6.92
CA LYS A 141 3.85 15.27 6.44
C LYS A 141 3.01 15.96 7.53
N GLY A 142 3.17 15.54 8.79
CA GLY A 142 2.46 16.14 9.93
C GLY A 142 3.07 17.44 10.44
N ILE A 143 4.37 17.64 10.27
CA ILE A 143 5.11 18.83 10.74
C ILE A 143 5.19 19.90 9.64
N CYS A 144 5.41 19.49 8.39
CA CYS A 144 5.63 20.38 7.27
C CYS A 144 4.34 20.58 6.46
N PRO A 145 3.98 21.82 6.07
CA PRO A 145 2.88 22.04 5.14
C PRO A 145 3.17 21.35 3.81
N GLU A 146 2.12 20.96 3.07
CA GLU A 146 2.27 20.26 1.79
C GLU A 146 3.13 21.04 0.79
N SER A 147 3.03 22.36 0.78
CA SER A 147 3.88 23.24 -0.04
C SER A 147 5.38 23.09 0.21
N ALA A 148 5.79 22.62 1.39
CA ALA A 148 7.19 22.42 1.75
C ALA A 148 7.78 21.11 1.18
N TRP A 149 6.96 20.17 0.72
CA TRP A 149 7.45 18.89 0.22
C TRP A 149 6.86 18.44 -1.11
N ALA A 150 5.67 18.88 -1.52
CA ALA A 150 5.02 18.43 -2.75
C ALA A 150 5.78 18.82 -4.04
N GLY A 151 6.66 19.82 -3.99
CA GLY A 151 7.51 20.24 -5.10
C GLY A 151 8.90 19.61 -5.13
N ILE A 152 9.26 18.79 -4.14
CA ILE A 152 10.56 18.12 -4.09
C ILE A 152 10.49 16.91 -5.02
N THR A 153 11.06 17.03 -6.22
CA THR A 153 11.28 15.87 -7.09
C THR A 153 12.38 14.99 -6.52
N PRO A 154 12.24 13.65 -6.57
CA PRO A 154 13.31 12.72 -6.24
C PRO A 154 14.59 12.94 -7.03
#